data_AF-A0A5N7DKP9-F1
#
_entry.id   AF-A0A5N7DKP9-F1
#
_cell.length_a   1.000
_cell.length_b   1.000
_cell.length_c   1.000
_cell.angle_alpha   90.00
_cell.angle_beta   90.00
_cell.angle_gamma   90.00
#
_symmetry.space_group_name_H-M   'P 1'
#
loop_
_entity.id
_entity.type
_entity.pdbx_description
1 polymer ?
#
loop_
_entity_poly.entity_id
_entity_poly.type
_entity_poly.pdbx_seq_one_letter_code
_entity_poly.pdbx_strand_id
1 'polypeptide(L)' 'MADIVCPFLSPHRSLPVIVFSPGLGSPEGLYTVFQEALASWGYIVIGVEHPLGSSPSDASSSGSADETV' A
#
# COMPACT_ATOMS: atom_id res chain seq x y z
N MET A 1 -16.27 33.87 4.29
CA MET A 1 -15.67 32.84 3.42
C MET A 1 -14.66 32.11 4.27
N ALA A 2 -15.07 31.01 4.89
CA ALA A 2 -14.22 30.27 5.82
C ALA A 2 -13.13 29.60 4.99
N ASP A 3 -11.89 30.06 5.18
CA ASP A 3 -10.72 29.23 4.92
C ASP A 3 -11.00 27.90 5.59
N ILE A 4 -11.12 26.85 4.78
CA ILE A 4 -11.22 25.48 5.25
C ILE A 4 -9.96 25.27 6.09
N VAL A 5 -10.12 25.34 7.41
CA VAL A 5 -9.13 24.98 8.41
C VAL A 5 -8.98 23.46 8.32
N CYS A 6 -8.46 22.97 7.21
CA CYS A 6 -7.90 21.64 7.10
C CYS A 6 -6.49 21.78 7.64
N PRO A 7 -6.23 21.48 8.93
CA PRO A 7 -4.89 21.62 9.50
C PRO A 7 -3.85 20.71 8.82
N PHE A 8 -4.30 19.79 7.96
CA PHE A 8 -3.49 18.90 7.13
C PHE A 8 -3.09 19.49 5.77
N LEU A 9 -3.74 20.56 5.30
CA LEU A 9 -3.47 21.17 3.98
C LEU A 9 -2.48 22.34 4.05
N SER A 10 -1.87 22.58 5.22
CA SER A 10 -0.86 23.62 5.34
C SER A 10 0.40 23.16 4.58
N PRO A 11 0.82 23.86 3.50
CA PRO A 11 1.88 23.38 2.59
C PRO A 11 3.25 23.23 3.26
N HIS A 12 3.42 23.73 4.49
CA HIS A 12 4.64 23.65 5.28
C HIS A 12 4.59 22.62 6.41
N ARG A 13 3.55 21.79 6.50
CA ARG A 13 3.40 20.80 7.57
C ARG A 13 3.90 19.43 7.13
N SER A 14 4.85 18.87 7.88
CA SER A 14 5.25 17.47 7.76
C SER A 14 4.15 16.55 8.30
N LEU A 15 3.73 15.57 7.49
CA LEU A 15 2.80 14.53 7.91
C LEU A 15 3.55 13.33 8.50
N PRO A 16 3.00 12.67 9.53
CA PRO A 16 3.54 11.40 10.02
C PRO A 16 3.47 10.32 8.94
N VAL A 17 4.54 9.54 8.81
CA VAL A 17 4.67 8.46 7.83
C VAL A 17 4.47 7.12 8.53
N ILE A 18 3.61 6.27 7.96
CA ILE A 18 3.38 4.89 8.42
C ILE A 18 3.83 3.94 7.32
N VAL A 19 4.73 3.03 7.66
CA VAL A 19 5.13 1.92 6.79
C VAL A 19 4.30 0.70 7.18
N PHE A 20 3.54 0.17 6.23
CA PHE A 20 2.63 -0.95 6.43
C PHE A 20 3.16 -2.19 5.70
N SER A 21 3.37 -3.26 6.46
CA SER A 21 3.74 -4.57 5.92
C SER A 21 2.55 -5.52 6.03
N PRO A 22 2.11 -6.15 4.94
CA PRO A 22 1.10 -7.20 4.98
C PRO A 22 1.63 -8.43 5.74
N GLY A 23 0.72 -9.25 6.25
CA GLY A 23 1.04 -10.56 6.81
C GLY A 23 1.43 -11.57 5.72
N LEU A 24 2.17 -12.61 6.11
CA LEU A 24 2.61 -13.68 5.20
C LEU A 24 1.41 -14.32 4.47
N GLY A 25 1.49 -14.42 3.15
CA GLY A 25 0.48 -14.99 2.26
C GLY A 25 -0.72 -14.08 1.99
N SER A 26 -0.76 -12.86 2.55
CA SER A 26 -1.85 -11.92 2.33
C SER A 26 -1.48 -10.93 1.22
N PRO A 27 -2.27 -10.85 0.12
CA PRO A 27 -2.03 -9.83 -0.90
C PRO A 27 -2.26 -8.43 -0.34
N GLU A 28 -1.44 -7.47 -0.78
CA GLU A 28 -1.49 -6.07 -0.33
C GLU A 28 -2.89 -5.44 -0.50
N GLY A 29 -3.60 -5.85 -1.57
CA GLY A 29 -4.94 -5.38 -1.89
C GLY A 29 -5.98 -5.57 -0.78
N LEU A 30 -5.80 -6.55 0.11
CA LEU A 30 -6.71 -6.80 1.24
C LEU A 30 -6.62 -5.74 2.34
N TYR A 31 -5.56 -4.93 2.35
CA TYR A 31 -5.32 -3.90 3.36
C TYR A 31 -5.64 -2.48 2.88
N THR A 32 -6.11 -2.32 1.64
CA THR A 32 -6.41 -1.01 1.03
C THR A 32 -7.39 -0.18 1.86
N VAL A 33 -8.51 -0.78 2.28
CA VAL A 33 -9.50 -0.11 3.15
C VAL A 33 -8.88 0.40 4.45
N PHE A 34 -7.96 -0.37 5.03
CA PHE A 34 -7.27 0.02 6.27
C PHE A 34 -6.26 1.14 6.03
N GLN A 35 -5.49 1.05 4.93
CA GLN A 35 -4.54 2.08 4.53
C GLN A 35 -5.24 3.41 4.17
N GLU A 36 -6.39 3.35 3.49
CA GLU A 36 -7.21 4.51 3.14
C GLU A 36 -7.81 5.19 4.38
N ALA A 37 -8.23 4.42 5.38
CA ALA A 37 -8.73 4.98 6.64
C ALA A 37 -7.63 5.78 7.37
N LEU A 38 -6.40 5.25 7.39
CA LEU A 38 -5.24 5.98 7.93
C LEU A 38 -4.90 7.22 7.08
N ALA A 39 -4.91 7.11 5.76
CA ALA A 39 -4.68 8.26 4.88
C ALA A 39 -5.71 9.38 5.10
N SER A 40 -6.97 9.01 5.32
CA SER A 40 -8.08 9.95 5.61
C SER A 40 -7.90 10.69 6.94
N TRP A 41 -7.11 10.14 7.87
CA TRP A 41 -6.75 10.79 9.14
C TRP A 41 -5.52 11.71 9.00
N GLY A 42 -4.96 11.83 7.79
CA GLY A 42 -3.83 12.72 7.50
C GLY A 42 -2.45 12.08 7.70
N TYR A 43 -2.36 10.76 7.59
CA TYR A 43 -1.09 10.03 7.52
C TYR A 43 -0.66 9.83 6.07
N ILE A 44 0.66 9.80 5.83
CA ILE A 44 1.21 9.22 4.60
C ILE A 44 1.40 7.74 4.87
N VAL A 45 0.73 6.88 4.12
CA VAL A 45 0.79 5.42 4.28
C VAL A 45 1.56 4.82 3.11
N ILE A 46 2.59 4.05 3.40
CA ILE A 46 3.42 3.35 2.42
C ILE A 46 3.23 1.85 2.62
N GLY A 47 2.53 1.20 1.68
CA GLY A 47 2.44 -0.26 1.61
C GLY A 47 3.73 -0.85 1.04
N VAL A 48 4.21 -1.94 1.64
CA VAL A 48 5.40 -2.68 1.19
C VAL A 48 4.99 -4.08 0.77
N GLU A 49 5.08 -4.37 -0.52
CA GLU A 49 4.88 -5.69 -1.08
C GLU A 49 6.16 -6.53 -0.92
N HIS A 50 6.02 -7.75 -0.41
CA HIS A 50 7.13 -8.67 -0.18
C HIS A 50 7.12 -9.78 -1.23
N PRO A 51 8.14 -9.87 -2.12
CA PRO A 51 8.13 -10.80 -3.26
C PRO A 51 7.99 -12.28 -2.88
N LEU A 52 8.42 -12.66 -1.68
CA LEU A 52 8.34 -14.04 -1.16
C LEU A 52 7.20 -14.22 -0.15
N GLY A 53 6.48 -13.14 0.17
CA GLY A 53 5.42 -13.10 1.18
C GLY A 53 4.03 -12.83 0.60
N SER A 54 3.92 -12.37 -0.64
CA SER A 54 2.64 -12.22 -1.33
C SER A 54 2.04 -13.58 -1.71
N SER A 55 0.71 -13.62 -1.86
CA SER A 55 -0.05 -14.84 -2.13
C SER A 55 0.61 -15.70 -3.24
N PRO A 56 0.70 -17.03 -3.09
CA PRO A 56 1.36 -17.92 -4.06
C PRO A 56 0.74 -17.86 -5.47
N SER A 57 -0.44 -17.25 -5.62
CA SER A 57 -1.08 -16.95 -6.90
C SER A 57 -0.22 -16.07 -7.83
N ASP A 58 0.62 -15.18 -7.28
CA ASP A 58 1.46 -14.29 -8.10
C ASP A 58 2.77 -14.96 -8.53
N ALA A 59 3.23 -15.98 -7.80
CA ALA A 59 4.39 -16.80 -8.18
C ALA A 59 4.12 -17.73 -9.39
N SER A 60 2.85 -17.92 -9.75
CA SER A 60 2.43 -18.89 -10.78
C SER A 60 2.43 -18.33 -12.22
N SER A 61 2.73 -17.04 -12.44
CA SER A 61 2.64 -16.39 -13.76
C SER A 61 3.96 -16.32 -14.55
N SER A 62 5.09 -16.83 -14.05
CA SER A 62 6.37 -16.77 -14.77
C SER A 62 6.96 -18.16 -15.01
N GLY A 63 6.47 -18.85 -16.04
CA GLY A 63 7.02 -20.17 -16.38
C GLY A 63 6.31 -20.91 -17.50
N SER A 64 5.93 -20.26 -18.60
CA SER A 64 5.71 -20.96 -19.87
C SER A 64 6.93 -20.71 -20.76
N ALA A 65 8.04 -21.39 -20.47
CA ALA A 65 9.11 -21.53 -21.43
C ALA A 65 8.64 -22.52 -22.50
N ASP A 66 8.23 -21.97 -23.64
CA ASP A 66 8.06 -22.66 -24.90
C ASP A 66 9.45 -23.08 -25.39
N GLU A 67 9.87 -24.31 -25.07
CA GLU A 67 10.99 -24.99 -25.74
C GLU A 67 10.41 -26.25 -26.39
N THR A 68 10.06 -26.15 -27.68
CA THR A 68 9.88 -27.33 -28.53
C THR A 68 10.91 -27.26 -29.64
N VAL A 69 11.81 -28.26 -29.59
CA VAL A 69 12.86 -28.64 -30.52
C VAL A 69 12.42 -28.86 -31.96
#